data_AF-A0A7S2HJH2-F1
#
_entry.id   AF-A0A7S2HJH2-F1
#
_cell.length_a   1.000
_cell.length_b   1.000
_cell.length_c   1.000
_cell.angle_alpha   90.00
_cell.angle_beta   90.00
_cell.angle_gamma   90.00
#
_symmetry.space_group_name_H-M   'P 1'
#
loop_
_entity.id
_entity.type
_entity.pdbx_description
1 polymer ?
#
loop_
_entity_poly.entity_id
_entity_poly.type
_entity_poly.pdbx_seq_one_letter_code
_entity_poly.pdbx_strand_id
1 'polypeptide(L)'
;DEESMALALQRVFYRLQTSQTEVGTKELTRAFGWGVYDSFMQQDVQELNRVLCDKLEEKMKGTCAEGTIKQLFEGAIRSFIRCLNVDYESKREESYYDIQLDVKNCRDIHESFDKYVAVETLDGENQYDARDSASKTR
;
A
#
# COMPACT_ATOMS: atom_id res chain seq x y z
N ASP A 1 -10.02 28.20 -8.26
CA ASP A 1 -8.78 27.48 -8.54
C ASP A 1 -8.46 26.54 -7.40
N GLU A 2 -8.73 25.25 -7.57
CA GLU A 2 -8.27 24.22 -6.63
C GLU A 2 -6.74 24.16 -6.67
N GLU A 3 -6.10 24.29 -5.51
CA GLU A 3 -4.65 24.24 -5.37
C GLU A 3 -4.18 22.80 -5.68
N SER A 4 -3.54 22.60 -6.85
CA SER A 4 -3.13 21.28 -7.32
C SER A 4 -2.08 20.65 -6.40
N MET A 5 -2.37 19.47 -5.83
CA MET A 5 -1.45 18.72 -4.97
C MET A 5 -0.08 18.50 -5.62
N ALA A 6 -0.04 18.18 -6.92
CA ALA A 6 1.22 17.99 -7.64
C ALA A 6 2.09 19.26 -7.62
N LEU A 7 1.48 20.45 -7.78
CA LEU A 7 2.20 21.72 -7.74
C LEU A 7 2.68 22.05 -6.32
N ALA A 8 1.86 21.79 -5.30
CA ALA A 8 2.26 21.97 -3.91
C ALA A 8 3.45 21.05 -3.56
N LEU A 9 3.44 19.81 -4.03
CA LEU A 9 4.54 18.85 -3.84
C LEU A 9 5.83 19.32 -4.55
N GLN A 10 5.72 19.79 -5.79
CA GLN A 10 6.84 20.36 -6.55
C GLN A 10 7.47 21.55 -5.81
N ARG A 11 6.64 22.45 -5.24
CA ARG A 11 7.14 23.58 -4.43
C ARG A 11 7.88 23.11 -3.18
N VAL A 12 7.37 22.09 -2.49
CA VAL A 12 8.03 21.51 -1.32
C VAL A 12 9.38 20.90 -1.72
N PHE A 13 9.44 20.07 -2.76
CA PHE A 13 10.71 19.49 -3.23
C PHE A 13 11.71 20.54 -3.70
N TYR A 14 11.26 21.54 -4.46
CA TYR A 14 12.11 22.66 -4.88
C TYR A 14 12.68 23.43 -3.68
N ARG A 15 11.84 23.77 -2.69
CA ARG A 15 12.28 24.47 -1.47
C ARG A 15 13.22 23.59 -0.65
N LEU A 16 12.97 22.28 -0.52
CA LEU A 16 13.88 21.35 0.18
C LEU A 16 15.27 21.27 -0.49
N GLN A 17 15.32 21.39 -1.81
CA GLN A 17 16.57 21.33 -2.57
C GLN A 17 17.37 22.64 -2.52
N THR A 18 16.71 23.79 -2.35
CA THR A 18 17.32 25.12 -2.56
C THR A 18 17.35 26.03 -1.34
N SER A 19 16.44 25.84 -0.38
CA SER A 19 16.32 26.67 0.81
C SER A 19 17.43 26.37 1.81
N GLN A 20 17.91 27.41 2.49
CA GLN A 20 18.83 27.28 3.64
C GLN A 20 18.08 27.30 4.99
N THR A 21 16.76 27.49 4.96
CA THR A 21 15.87 27.51 6.12
C THR A 21 14.83 26.39 6.02
N GLU A 22 14.10 26.16 7.10
CA GLU A 22 13.02 25.18 7.17
C GLU A 22 11.95 25.39 6.09
N VAL A 23 11.38 24.28 5.60
CA VAL A 23 10.36 24.28 4.55
C VAL A 23 9.00 24.04 5.16
N GLY A 24 8.12 25.04 5.06
CA GLY A 24 6.73 24.90 5.50
C GLY A 24 5.88 24.06 4.55
N THR A 25 5.04 23.19 5.10
CA THR A 25 4.15 22.27 4.35
C THR A 25 2.68 22.71 4.32
N LYS A 26 2.38 23.94 4.76
CA LYS A 26 0.98 24.46 4.86
C LYS A 26 0.22 24.44 3.52
N GLU A 27 0.92 24.73 2.42
CA GLU A 27 0.34 24.66 1.07
C GLU A 27 0.01 23.20 0.70
N LEU A 28 0.89 22.26 1.07
CA LEU A 28 0.70 20.85 0.80
C LEU A 28 -0.47 20.27 1.59
N THR A 29 -0.55 20.52 2.90
CA THR A 29 -1.67 20.02 3.73
C THR A 29 -3.00 20.57 3.25
N ARG A 30 -3.06 21.85 2.84
CA ARG A 30 -4.26 22.41 2.22
C ARG A 30 -4.62 21.70 0.91
N ALA A 31 -3.64 21.43 0.05
CA ALA A 31 -3.86 20.71 -1.21
C ALA A 31 -4.27 19.23 -1.01
N PHE A 32 -4.01 18.65 0.15
CA PHE A 32 -4.58 17.35 0.55
C PHE A 32 -6.06 17.43 0.92
N GLY A 33 -6.61 18.63 1.10
CA GLY A 33 -7.96 18.85 1.64
C GLY A 33 -8.00 18.86 3.17
N TRP A 34 -6.85 18.85 3.83
CA TRP A 34 -6.77 18.86 5.28
C TRP A 34 -6.90 20.30 5.80
N GLY A 35 -7.95 20.51 6.59
CA GLY A 35 -8.14 21.74 7.32
C GLY A 35 -7.18 21.87 8.50
N VAL A 36 -7.30 23.00 9.21
CA VAL A 36 -6.52 23.26 10.43
C VAL A 36 -6.79 22.19 11.49
N TYR A 37 -8.04 21.69 11.59
CA TYR A 37 -8.41 20.62 12.52
C TYR A 37 -7.84 19.25 12.13
N ASP A 38 -7.86 18.90 10.84
CA ASP A 38 -7.29 17.63 10.34
C ASP A 38 -5.77 17.59 10.52
N SER A 39 -5.11 18.76 10.48
CA SER A 39 -3.67 18.91 10.71
C SER A 39 -3.26 18.57 12.15
N PHE A 40 -4.19 18.52 13.10
CA PHE A 40 -3.95 18.10 14.48
C PHE A 40 -4.37 16.64 14.75
N MET A 41 -5.03 15.98 13.79
CA MET A 41 -5.35 14.56 13.89
C MET A 41 -4.13 13.74 13.47
N GLN A 42 -3.77 12.72 14.26
CA GLN A 42 -2.72 11.79 13.87
C GLN A 42 -3.23 10.94 12.71
N GLN A 43 -2.52 11.01 11.59
CA GLN A 43 -2.78 10.21 10.40
C GLN A 43 -1.84 9.01 10.39
N ASP A 44 -2.33 7.86 9.93
CA ASP A 44 -1.46 6.71 9.65
C ASP A 44 -0.53 7.05 8.48
N VAL A 45 0.76 6.80 8.64
CA VAL A 45 1.77 7.08 7.60
C VAL A 45 1.54 6.22 6.34
N GLN A 46 1.02 5.01 6.51
CA GLN A 46 0.69 4.10 5.41
C GLN A 46 -0.50 4.64 4.61
N GLU A 47 -1.53 5.14 5.29
CA GLU A 47 -2.69 5.74 4.64
C GLU A 47 -2.30 7.01 3.87
N LEU A 48 -1.50 7.90 4.49
CA LEU A 48 -0.99 9.09 3.82
C LEU A 48 -0.17 8.74 2.56
N ASN A 49 0.72 7.75 2.66
CA ASN A 49 1.54 7.33 1.52
C ASN A 49 0.67 6.80 0.38
N ARG A 50 -0.32 5.96 0.70
CA ARG A 50 -1.24 5.41 -0.31
C ARG A 50 -2.05 6.51 -1.01
N VAL A 51 -2.65 7.43 -0.24
CA VAL A 51 -3.42 8.56 -0.81
C VAL A 51 -2.53 9.47 -1.67
N LEU A 52 -1.29 9.71 -1.25
CA LEU A 52 -0.33 10.50 -2.04
C LEU A 52 0.02 9.79 -3.36
N CYS A 53 0.38 8.51 -3.30
CA CYS A 53 0.74 7.71 -4.47
C CYS A 53 -0.41 7.63 -5.48
N ASP A 54 -1.63 7.35 -5.04
CA ASP A 54 -2.82 7.26 -5.90
C ASP A 54 -3.08 8.58 -6.64
N LYS A 55 -3.07 9.70 -5.90
CA LYS A 55 -3.28 11.02 -6.48
C LYS A 55 -2.15 11.43 -7.43
N LEU A 56 -0.90 11.05 -7.14
CA LEU A 56 0.23 11.30 -8.05
C LEU A 56 0.10 10.47 -9.32
N GLU A 57 -0.23 9.18 -9.20
CA GLU A 57 -0.41 8.30 -10.35
C GLU A 57 -1.53 8.83 -11.26
N GLU A 58 -2.65 9.27 -10.69
CA GLU A 58 -3.74 9.89 -11.46
C GLU A 58 -3.28 11.16 -12.19
N LYS A 59 -2.50 12.04 -11.54
CA LYS A 59 -1.99 13.27 -12.16
C LYS A 59 -0.88 13.03 -13.20
N MET A 60 -0.20 11.89 -13.14
CA MET A 60 0.85 11.54 -14.09
C MET A 60 0.32 10.86 -15.36
N LYS A 61 -0.92 10.37 -15.37
CA LYS A 61 -1.54 9.78 -16.57
C LYS A 61 -1.54 10.76 -17.75
N GLY A 62 -1.13 10.28 -18.92
CA GLY A 62 -1.00 11.07 -20.13
C GLY A 62 0.22 11.99 -20.18
N THR A 63 1.12 11.92 -19.19
CA THR A 63 2.37 12.68 -19.16
C THR A 63 3.57 11.76 -19.45
N CYS A 64 4.77 12.34 -19.63
CA CYS A 64 6.00 11.56 -19.77
C CYS A 64 6.40 10.78 -18.51
N ALA A 65 5.77 11.06 -17.36
CA ALA A 65 6.03 10.39 -16.08
C ALA A 65 4.96 9.34 -15.74
N GLU A 66 4.05 9.02 -16.66
CA GLU A 66 3.04 7.99 -16.45
C GLU A 66 3.68 6.64 -16.06
N GLY A 67 3.11 5.98 -15.05
CA GLY A 67 3.60 4.68 -14.56
C GLY A 67 4.80 4.75 -13.62
N THR A 68 5.36 5.93 -13.33
CA THR A 68 6.54 6.08 -12.45
C THR A 68 6.28 5.50 -11.04
N ILE A 69 5.09 5.75 -10.46
CA ILE A 69 4.73 5.24 -9.13
C ILE A 69 4.72 3.70 -9.12
N LYS A 70 4.06 3.09 -10.11
CA LYS A 70 4.05 1.63 -10.31
C LYS A 70 5.45 1.07 -10.46
N GLN A 71 6.28 1.66 -11.32
CA GLN A 71 7.64 1.18 -11.55
C GLN A 71 8.50 1.19 -10.28
N LEU A 72 8.29 2.16 -9.40
CA LEU A 72 9.10 2.32 -8.18
C LEU A 72 8.61 1.46 -7.02
N PHE A 73 7.30 1.28 -6.89
CA PHE A 73 6.70 0.73 -5.66
C PHE A 73 5.87 -0.54 -5.86
N GLU A 74 5.38 -0.82 -7.07
CA GLU A 74 4.54 -2.00 -7.30
C GLU A 74 5.38 -3.29 -7.30
N GLY A 75 5.00 -4.22 -6.43
CA GLY A 75 5.44 -5.61 -6.46
C GLY A 75 4.25 -6.55 -6.70
N ALA A 76 4.54 -7.82 -6.95
CA ALA A 76 3.53 -8.87 -7.10
C ALA A 76 3.69 -9.92 -5.99
N ILE A 77 2.59 -10.26 -5.32
CA ILE A 77 2.53 -11.34 -4.34
C ILE A 77 1.61 -12.44 -4.85
N ARG A 78 1.97 -13.69 -4.54
CA ARG A 78 1.18 -14.85 -4.92
C ARG A 78 0.75 -15.63 -3.69
N SER A 79 -0.55 -15.67 -3.47
CA SER A 79 -1.20 -16.38 -2.38
C SER A 79 -1.70 -17.74 -2.86
N PHE A 80 -1.49 -18.78 -2.08
CA PHE A 80 -1.86 -20.16 -2.40
C PHE A 80 -2.67 -20.76 -1.26
N ILE A 81 -3.73 -21.48 -1.61
CA ILE A 81 -4.54 -22.23 -0.63
C ILE A 81 -4.64 -23.66 -1.14
N ARG A 82 -4.21 -24.62 -0.32
CA ARG A 82 -4.29 -26.05 -0.62
C ARG A 82 -5.17 -26.74 0.41
N CYS A 83 -6.18 -27.47 -0.05
CA CYS A 83 -7.01 -28.28 0.84
C CYS A 83 -6.25 -29.54 1.29
N LEU A 84 -6.33 -29.87 2.58
CA LEU A 84 -5.68 -31.08 3.12
C LEU A 84 -6.40 -32.37 2.74
N ASN A 85 -7.74 -32.31 2.62
CA ASN A 85 -8.61 -33.48 2.44
C ASN A 85 -9.22 -33.60 1.04
N VAL A 86 -8.92 -32.65 0.14
CA VAL A 86 -9.43 -32.59 -1.23
C VAL A 86 -8.29 -32.16 -2.14
N ASP A 87 -8.17 -32.77 -3.33
CA ASP A 87 -7.20 -32.37 -4.34
C ASP A 87 -7.63 -31.05 -5.00
N TYR A 88 -7.43 -29.95 -4.28
CA TYR A 88 -7.79 -28.60 -4.69
C TYR A 88 -6.71 -27.61 -4.24
N GLU A 89 -6.27 -26.79 -5.20
CA GLU A 89 -5.32 -25.70 -4.98
C GLU A 89 -5.84 -24.43 -5.68
N SER A 90 -6.03 -23.36 -4.90
CA SER A 90 -6.33 -22.03 -5.40
C SER A 90 -5.08 -21.17 -5.40
N LYS A 91 -4.92 -20.34 -6.44
CA LYS A 91 -3.81 -19.40 -6.61
C LYS A 91 -4.36 -18.04 -6.95
N ARG A 92 -3.92 -17.02 -6.23
CA ARG A 92 -4.26 -15.63 -6.49
C ARG A 92 -2.99 -14.81 -6.58
N GLU A 93 -2.86 -14.02 -7.63
CA GLU A 93 -1.78 -13.05 -7.79
C GLU A 93 -2.35 -11.66 -7.56
N GLU A 94 -1.67 -10.86 -6.75
CA GLU A 94 -2.09 -9.53 -6.35
C GLU A 94 -0.91 -8.56 -6.42
N SER A 95 -1.17 -7.32 -6.81
CA SER A 95 -0.19 -6.24 -6.70
C SER A 95 -0.14 -5.73 -5.26
N TYR A 96 1.03 -5.31 -4.80
CA TYR A 96 1.21 -4.59 -3.53
C TYR A 96 2.13 -3.38 -3.74
N TYR A 97 1.99 -2.37 -2.88
CA TYR A 97 2.85 -1.17 -2.86
C TYR A 97 3.62 -1.03 -1.53
N ASP A 98 3.19 -1.76 -0.51
CA ASP A 98 3.84 -1.88 0.79
C ASP A 98 3.67 -3.30 1.33
N ILE A 99 4.50 -3.66 2.32
CA ILE A 99 4.45 -4.95 3.02
C ILE A 99 4.28 -4.67 4.51
N GLN A 100 3.23 -5.22 5.09
CA GLN A 100 2.97 -5.13 6.53
C GLN A 100 3.66 -6.30 7.25
N LEU A 101 4.59 -5.99 8.13
CA LEU A 101 5.40 -6.96 8.85
C LEU A 101 5.06 -6.97 10.34
N ASP A 102 4.92 -8.17 10.89
CA ASP A 102 4.70 -8.36 12.31
C ASP A 102 5.97 -8.03 13.11
N VAL A 103 5.85 -7.11 14.06
CA VAL A 103 6.95 -6.78 14.99
C VAL A 103 6.87 -7.61 16.27
N LYS A 104 5.66 -7.96 16.70
CA LYS A 104 5.47 -8.72 17.93
C LYS A 104 6.04 -10.13 17.77
N ASN A 105 6.90 -10.51 18.71
CA ASN A 105 7.62 -11.80 18.73
C ASN A 105 8.58 -12.00 17.54
N CYS A 106 9.03 -10.93 16.88
CA CYS A 106 10.09 -10.98 15.87
C CYS A 106 11.28 -10.15 16.38
N ARG A 107 12.48 -10.73 16.38
CA ARG A 107 13.71 -10.09 16.87
C ARG A 107 14.30 -9.10 15.87
N ASP A 108 14.12 -9.39 14.59
CA ASP A 108 14.58 -8.59 13.47
C ASP A 108 13.62 -8.70 12.28
N ILE A 109 13.93 -7.97 11.21
CA ILE A 109 13.10 -7.94 10.01
C ILE A 109 13.08 -9.28 9.27
N HIS A 110 14.12 -10.10 9.39
CA HIS A 110 14.18 -11.40 8.73
C HIS A 110 13.16 -12.35 9.35
N GLU A 111 13.06 -12.39 10.68
CA GLU A 111 12.02 -13.17 11.36
C GLU A 111 10.61 -12.70 11.00
N SER A 112 10.40 -11.40 10.84
CA SER A 112 9.10 -10.87 10.39
C SER A 112 8.76 -11.34 8.97
N PHE A 113 9.74 -11.39 8.06
CA PHE A 113 9.54 -11.92 6.71
C PHE A 113 9.31 -13.43 6.72
N ASP A 114 10.08 -14.19 7.51
CA ASP A 114 9.89 -15.64 7.68
C ASP A 114 8.48 -15.94 8.18
N LYS A 115 7.98 -15.13 9.12
CA LYS A 115 6.61 -15.23 9.62
C LYS A 115 5.58 -14.83 8.56
N TYR A 116 5.82 -13.77 7.80
CA TYR A 116 4.90 -13.28 6.76
C TYR A 116 4.64 -14.32 5.67
N VAL A 117 5.65 -15.13 5.32
CA VAL A 117 5.53 -16.19 4.31
C VAL A 117 5.21 -17.57 4.91
N ALA A 118 5.03 -17.66 6.23
CA ALA A 118 4.76 -18.92 6.89
C ALA A 118 3.40 -19.49 6.43
N VAL A 119 3.36 -20.81 6.23
CA VAL A 119 2.11 -21.49 5.89
C VAL A 119 1.22 -21.56 7.13
N GLU A 120 0.04 -20.97 7.05
CA GLU A 120 -0.97 -21.07 8.10
C GLU A 120 -1.95 -22.20 7.79
N THR A 121 -2.29 -22.98 8.82
CA THR A 121 -3.35 -23.98 8.71
C THR A 121 -4.68 -23.33 9.07
N LEU A 122 -5.61 -23.29 8.11
CA LEU A 122 -6.97 -22.81 8.34
C LEU A 122 -7.82 -23.93 8.98
N ASP A 123 -8.08 -23.82 10.28
CA ASP A 123 -8.87 -24.78 11.04
C ASP A 123 -10.07 -24.14 11.79
N GLY A 124 -10.92 -24.99 12.38
CA GLY A 124 -12.06 -24.54 13.17
C GLY A 124 -13.03 -23.63 12.41
N GLU A 125 -13.30 -22.44 12.96
CA GLU A 125 -14.18 -21.43 12.36
C GLU A 125 -13.55 -20.70 11.16
N ASN A 126 -12.23 -20.82 10.95
CA ASN A 126 -11.49 -20.21 9.85
C ASN A 126 -11.33 -21.14 8.65
N GLN A 127 -12.04 -22.27 8.61
CA GLN A 127 -11.97 -23.22 7.50
C GLN A 127 -12.32 -22.55 6.17
N TYR A 128 -11.51 -22.84 5.16
CA TYR A 128 -11.70 -22.31 3.82
C TYR A 128 -13.00 -22.83 3.20
N ASP A 129 -13.89 -21.92 2.78
CA ASP A 129 -15.11 -22.28 2.08
C ASP A 129 -14.81 -22.71 0.63
N ALA A 130 -14.51 -24.00 0.48
CA ALA A 130 -14.28 -24.63 -0.82
C ALA A 130 -15.57 -25.08 -1.53
N ARG A 131 -16.77 -24.68 -1.06
CA ARG A 131 -18.06 -25.23 -1.55
C ARG A 131 -18.29 -25.04 -3.05
N ASP A 132 -17.80 -23.95 -3.65
CA ASP A 132 -17.90 -23.74 -5.11
C ASP A 132 -16.95 -24.62 -5.94
N SER A 133 -15.97 -25.26 -5.29
CA SER A 133 -14.96 -26.09 -5.95
C SER A 133 -15.37 -27.55 -6.05
N ALA A 134 -16.19 -28.03 -5.09
CA ALA A 134 -16.76 -29.39 -5.12
C ALA A 134 -17.87 -29.55 -6.20
N SER A 135 -18.47 -28.46 -6.64
CA SER A 135 -19.55 -28.43 -7.65
C SER A 135 -19.04 -28.53 -9.10
N LYS A 136 -17.72 -28.41 -9.33
CA LYS A 136 -17.11 -28.39 -10.67
C LYS A 136 -16.44 -29.72 -11.07
N THR A 137 -16.65 -30.79 -10.29
CA THR A 137 -16.23 -32.14 -10.68
C THR A 137 -17.44 -33.00 -11.06
N ARG A 138 -18.25 -32.54 -12.02
CA ARG A 138 -18.79 -33.35 -13.12
C ARG A 138 -19.42 -32.48 -14.20
#